data_AF-A0A410G6Y1-F1
#
_entry.id   AF-A0A410G6Y1-F1
#
_cell.length_a   1.000
_cell.length_b   1.000
_cell.length_c   1.000
_cell.angle_alpha   90.00
_cell.angle_beta   90.00
_cell.angle_gamma   90.00
#
_symmetry.space_group_name_H-M   'P 1'
#
loop_
_entity.id
_entity.type
_entity.pdbx_description
1 polymer ?
#
loop_
_entity_poly.entity_id
_entity_poly.type
_entity_poly.pdbx_seq_one_letter_code
_entity_poly.pdbx_strand_id
1 'polypeptide(L)'
;MLITVLCVTHYYLLDIYLHRKTNKDMETTFSTLSVTEEKNQRTTASFIHLSTLLKYFFPFANYIAPLLIWTFNKEKEFVNEHGRQALNFQLSILVYTLLIGLICLPFALIFALDFITLVQTVDAGNGYFSFSTIQNISGYVLLFGIAIILLIGLFVFELYAVINAAIHANRGELYQYPLCIPFIKTTSPKKSLK
;
A
#
# COMPACT_ATOMS: atom_id res chain seq x y z
N MET A 1 -33.20 -50.43 -46.18
CA MET A 1 -33.14 -48.98 -46.47
C MET A 1 -33.59 -48.13 -45.27
N LEU A 2 -34.80 -48.32 -44.73
CA LEU A 2 -35.33 -47.51 -43.61
C LEU A 2 -34.48 -47.57 -42.31
N ILE A 3 -34.05 -48.77 -41.92
CA ILE A 3 -33.24 -49.01 -40.70
C ILE A 3 -31.89 -48.30 -40.78
N THR A 4 -31.25 -48.34 -41.95
CA THR A 4 -29.96 -47.70 -42.19
C THR A 4 -30.07 -46.17 -42.12
N VAL A 5 -31.14 -45.60 -42.67
CA VAL A 5 -31.40 -44.16 -42.61
C VAL A 5 -31.65 -43.71 -41.16
N LEU A 6 -32.43 -44.45 -40.38
CA LEU A 6 -32.70 -44.15 -38.96
C LEU A 6 -31.46 -44.25 -38.08
N CYS A 7 -30.57 -45.23 -38.34
CA CYS A 7 -29.32 -45.38 -37.60
C CYS A 7 -28.35 -44.22 -37.89
N VAL A 8 -28.24 -43.82 -39.17
CA VAL A 8 -27.38 -42.70 -39.60
C VAL A 8 -27.91 -41.38 -39.04
N THR A 9 -29.21 -41.11 -39.09
CA THR A 9 -29.79 -39.89 -38.51
C THR A 9 -29.63 -39.84 -36.98
N HIS A 10 -29.78 -40.97 -36.28
CA HIS A 10 -29.55 -41.02 -34.84
C HIS A 10 -28.08 -40.76 -34.48
N TYR A 11 -27.13 -41.29 -35.25
CA TYR A 11 -25.69 -41.01 -35.06
C TYR A 11 -25.37 -39.53 -35.26
N TYR A 12 -25.86 -38.90 -36.35
CA TYR A 12 -25.67 -37.47 -36.58
C TYR A 12 -26.32 -36.60 -35.49
N LEU A 13 -27.53 -36.97 -35.02
CA LEU A 13 -28.18 -36.25 -33.93
C LEU A 13 -27.43 -36.39 -32.60
N LEU A 14 -26.85 -37.57 -32.33
CA LEU A 14 -26.04 -37.81 -31.13
C LEU A 14 -24.74 -37.00 -31.19
N ASP A 15 -24.07 -36.95 -32.34
CA ASP A 15 -22.83 -36.17 -32.54
C ASP A 15 -23.09 -34.66 -32.40
N ILE A 16 -24.17 -34.16 -33.02
CA ILE A 16 -24.64 -32.77 -32.86
C ILE A 16 -24.96 -32.46 -31.39
N TYR A 17 -25.60 -33.39 -30.68
CA TYR A 17 -25.91 -33.24 -29.25
C TYR A 17 -24.65 -33.16 -28.39
N LEU A 18 -23.71 -34.08 -28.59
CA LEU A 18 -22.44 -34.11 -27.87
C LEU A 18 -21.64 -32.83 -28.13
N HIS A 19 -21.54 -32.39 -29.38
CA HIS A 19 -20.82 -31.17 -29.76
C HIS A 19 -21.41 -29.90 -29.10
N ARG A 20 -22.75 -29.77 -29.07
CA ARG A 20 -23.41 -28.65 -28.38
C ARG A 20 -23.19 -28.68 -26.87
N LYS A 21 -23.23 -29.88 -26.27
CA LYS A 21 -22.98 -30.05 -24.83
C LYS A 21 -21.57 -29.60 -24.47
N THR A 22 -20.55 -30.05 -25.21
CA THR A 22 -19.15 -29.65 -24.99
C THR A 22 -18.93 -28.14 -25.19
N ASN A 23 -19.56 -27.49 -26.17
CA ASN A 23 -19.46 -26.04 -26.34
C ASN A 23 -20.05 -25.28 -25.15
N LYS A 24 -21.22 -25.69 -24.65
CA LYS A 24 -21.85 -25.07 -23.49
C LYS A 24 -21.01 -25.24 -22.22
N ASP A 25 -20.41 -26.40 -22.03
CA ASP A 25 -19.52 -26.68 -20.90
C ASP A 25 -18.23 -25.84 -20.99
N MET A 26 -17.70 -25.63 -22.20
CA MET A 26 -16.51 -24.80 -22.45
C MET A 26 -16.79 -23.30 -22.25
N GLU A 27 -17.93 -22.78 -22.72
CA GLU A 27 -18.36 -21.40 -22.44
C GLU A 27 -18.52 -21.15 -20.94
N THR A 28 -19.13 -22.11 -20.24
CA THR A 28 -19.29 -22.05 -18.78
C THR A 28 -17.93 -22.04 -18.10
N THR A 29 -17.00 -22.90 -18.53
CA THR A 29 -15.63 -22.99 -17.99
C THR A 29 -14.81 -21.73 -18.26
N PHE A 30 -14.91 -21.16 -19.47
CA PHE A 30 -14.20 -19.94 -19.82
C PHE A 30 -14.71 -18.75 -19.00
N SER A 31 -16.03 -18.63 -18.84
CA SER A 31 -16.66 -17.62 -18.00
C SER A 31 -16.20 -17.74 -16.54
N THR A 32 -16.22 -18.94 -15.96
CA THR A 32 -15.77 -19.13 -14.56
C THR A 32 -14.27 -18.86 -14.36
N LEU A 33 -13.43 -19.23 -15.32
CA LEU A 33 -11.99 -18.93 -15.29
C LEU A 33 -11.75 -17.42 -15.34
N SER A 34 -12.45 -16.69 -16.21
CA SER A 34 -12.31 -15.23 -16.33
C SER A 34 -12.70 -14.49 -15.03
N VAL A 35 -13.81 -14.87 -14.40
CA VAL A 35 -14.27 -14.27 -13.13
C VAL A 35 -13.32 -14.62 -11.98
N THR A 36 -12.81 -15.85 -11.94
CA THR A 36 -11.86 -16.28 -10.92
C THR A 36 -10.54 -15.51 -11.03
N GLU A 37 -10.05 -15.32 -12.26
CA GLU A 37 -8.82 -14.57 -12.53
C GLU A 37 -8.98 -13.09 -12.17
N GLU A 38 -10.10 -12.47 -12.51
CA GLU A 38 -10.41 -11.09 -12.11
C GLU A 38 -10.45 -10.95 -10.58
N LYS A 39 -11.14 -11.86 -9.88
CA LYS A 39 -11.19 -11.88 -8.42
C LYS A 39 -9.79 -12.04 -7.82
N ASN A 40 -8.97 -12.93 -8.37
CA ASN A 40 -7.59 -13.15 -7.93
C ASN A 40 -6.74 -11.88 -8.06
N GLN A 41 -6.89 -11.14 -9.16
CA GLN A 41 -6.21 -9.85 -9.37
C GLN A 41 -6.62 -8.81 -8.32
N ARG A 42 -7.93 -8.66 -8.07
CA ARG A 42 -8.46 -7.74 -7.06
C ARG A 42 -7.96 -8.06 -5.65
N THR A 43 -7.97 -9.34 -5.30
CA THR A 43 -7.43 -9.83 -4.02
C THR A 43 -5.94 -9.58 -3.91
N THR A 44 -5.17 -9.90 -4.96
CA THR A 44 -3.71 -9.68 -5.00
C THR A 44 -3.37 -8.19 -4.85
N ALA A 45 -4.06 -7.31 -5.59
CA ALA A 45 -3.86 -5.87 -5.49
C ALA A 45 -4.22 -5.32 -4.10
N SER A 46 -5.27 -5.84 -3.47
CA SER A 46 -5.63 -5.48 -2.10
C SER A 46 -4.53 -5.90 -1.11
N PHE A 47 -3.98 -7.11 -1.28
CA PHE A 47 -2.89 -7.59 -0.46
C PHE A 47 -1.60 -6.79 -0.63
N ILE A 48 -1.29 -6.29 -1.83
CA ILE A 48 -0.17 -5.38 -2.02
C ILE A 48 -0.30 -4.18 -1.06
N HIS A 49 -1.44 -3.49 -1.05
CA HIS A 49 -1.64 -2.33 -0.16
C HIS A 49 -1.59 -2.73 1.32
N LEU A 50 -2.31 -3.78 1.71
CA LEU A 50 -2.37 -4.22 3.11
C LEU A 50 -1.01 -4.73 3.62
N SER A 51 -0.21 -5.35 2.76
CA SER A 51 1.13 -5.86 3.12
C SER A 51 2.08 -4.74 3.55
N THR A 52 1.79 -3.49 3.18
CA THR A 52 2.58 -2.33 3.61
C THR A 52 2.50 -2.11 5.14
N LEU A 53 1.44 -2.59 5.79
CA LEU A 53 1.28 -2.50 7.25
C LEU A 53 2.15 -3.51 8.02
N LEU A 54 2.82 -4.44 7.33
CA LEU A 54 3.70 -5.42 7.98
C LEU A 54 4.91 -4.77 8.68
N LYS A 55 5.22 -3.51 8.40
CA LYS A 55 6.27 -2.77 9.13
C LYS A 55 6.09 -2.74 10.64
N TYR A 56 4.86 -2.89 11.13
CA TYR A 56 4.57 -2.91 12.57
C TYR A 56 5.01 -4.21 13.25
N PHE A 57 5.28 -5.27 12.48
CA PHE A 57 5.79 -6.54 12.97
C PHE A 57 7.27 -6.74 12.60
N PHE A 58 7.66 -6.33 11.39
CA PHE A 58 9.01 -6.54 10.86
C PHE A 58 9.55 -5.25 10.24
N PRO A 59 10.74 -4.76 10.65
CA PRO A 59 11.36 -3.59 10.03
C PRO A 59 11.48 -3.73 8.51
N PHE A 60 11.27 -2.64 7.77
CA PHE A 60 11.33 -2.55 6.30
C PHE A 60 10.32 -3.41 5.52
N ALA A 61 9.46 -4.19 6.19
CA ALA A 61 8.48 -5.04 5.51
C ALA A 61 7.46 -4.25 4.68
N ASN A 62 7.24 -2.97 4.97
CA ASN A 62 6.38 -2.09 4.17
C ASN A 62 6.87 -1.86 2.73
N TYR A 63 8.14 -2.12 2.44
CA TYR A 63 8.69 -2.08 1.09
C TYR A 63 8.83 -3.48 0.52
N ILE A 64 9.38 -4.40 1.32
CA ILE A 64 9.75 -5.74 0.87
C ILE A 64 8.51 -6.56 0.52
N ALA A 65 7.49 -6.57 1.38
CA ALA A 65 6.30 -7.39 1.18
C ALA A 65 5.50 -6.99 -0.08
N PRO A 66 5.12 -5.70 -0.29
CA PRO A 66 4.42 -5.31 -1.51
C PRO A 66 5.29 -5.48 -2.75
N LEU A 67 6.60 -5.23 -2.67
CA LEU A 67 7.53 -5.45 -3.79
C LEU A 67 7.58 -6.92 -4.21
N LEU A 68 7.62 -7.84 -3.24
CA LEU A 68 7.64 -9.27 -3.49
C LEU A 68 6.34 -9.72 -4.16
N ILE A 69 5.18 -9.34 -3.59
CA ILE A 69 3.86 -9.69 -4.14
C ILE A 69 3.70 -9.12 -5.55
N TRP A 70 4.09 -7.86 -5.76
CA TRP A 70 4.02 -7.21 -7.07
C TRP A 70 4.93 -7.90 -8.08
N THR A 71 6.18 -8.22 -7.74
CA THR A 71 7.15 -8.80 -8.69
C THR A 71 6.67 -10.14 -9.26
N PHE A 72 5.97 -10.95 -8.46
CA PHE A 72 5.42 -12.23 -8.89
C PHE A 72 4.09 -12.15 -9.65
N ASN A 73 3.46 -10.96 -9.70
CA ASN A 73 2.13 -10.79 -10.30
C ASN A 73 2.05 -9.60 -11.28
N LYS A 74 3.19 -8.99 -11.62
CA LYS A 74 3.28 -7.74 -12.41
C LYS A 74 2.84 -7.89 -13.86
N GLU A 75 2.71 -9.11 -14.36
CA GLU A 75 2.22 -9.39 -15.71
C GLU A 75 0.75 -8.99 -15.91
N LYS A 76 0.00 -8.84 -14.81
CA LYS A 76 -1.40 -8.42 -14.81
C LYS A 76 -1.46 -6.90 -14.64
N GLU A 77 -1.94 -6.18 -15.64
CA GLU A 77 -1.85 -4.70 -15.66
C GLU A 77 -2.51 -4.03 -14.45
N PHE A 78 -3.66 -4.55 -14.00
CA PHE A 78 -4.33 -4.06 -12.80
C PHE A 78 -3.45 -4.19 -11.54
N VAL A 79 -2.80 -5.34 -11.36
CA VAL A 79 -1.88 -5.59 -10.23
C VAL A 79 -0.60 -4.78 -10.38
N ASN A 80 -0.12 -4.60 -11.61
CA ASN A 80 1.06 -3.81 -11.93
C ASN A 80 0.89 -2.35 -11.49
N GLU A 81 -0.23 -1.73 -11.82
CA GLU A 81 -0.52 -0.35 -11.42
C GLU A 81 -0.66 -0.20 -9.90
N HIS A 82 -1.38 -1.11 -9.23
CA HIS A 82 -1.47 -1.09 -7.77
C HIS A 82 -0.12 -1.32 -7.07
N GLY A 83 0.73 -2.20 -7.61
CA GLY A 83 2.10 -2.43 -7.14
C GLY A 83 2.95 -1.17 -7.19
N ARG A 84 2.96 -0.49 -8.34
CA ARG A 84 3.68 0.78 -8.51
C ARG A 84 3.15 1.87 -7.57
N GLN A 85 1.82 1.99 -7.45
CA GLN A 85 1.19 2.98 -6.56
C GLN A 85 1.53 2.75 -5.09
N ALA A 86 1.43 1.50 -4.61
CA ALA A 86 1.76 1.15 -3.23
C ALA A 86 3.22 1.47 -2.90
N LEU A 87 4.16 1.12 -3.77
CA LEU A 87 5.57 1.38 -3.57
C LEU A 87 5.91 2.87 -3.64
N ASN A 88 5.35 3.59 -4.61
CA ASN A 88 5.53 5.04 -4.69
C ASN A 88 5.04 5.74 -3.42
N PHE A 89 3.89 5.32 -2.91
CA PHE A 89 3.34 5.88 -1.68
C PHE A 89 4.24 5.59 -0.47
N GLN A 90 4.67 4.34 -0.29
CA GLN A 90 5.55 3.97 0.82
C GLN A 90 6.90 4.70 0.76
N LEU A 91 7.46 4.89 -0.44
CA LEU A 91 8.66 5.71 -0.63
C LEU A 91 8.40 7.19 -0.35
N SER A 92 7.20 7.70 -0.66
CA SER A 92 6.82 9.08 -0.34
C SER A 92 6.75 9.29 1.17
N ILE A 93 6.11 8.37 1.89
CA ILE A 93 6.08 8.37 3.36
C ILE A 93 7.50 8.32 3.93
N LEU A 94 8.39 7.49 3.37
CA LEU A 94 9.80 7.46 3.78
C LEU A 94 10.45 8.85 3.66
N VAL A 95 10.29 9.49 2.51
CA VAL A 95 10.85 10.82 2.27
C VAL A 95 10.29 11.84 3.26
N TYR A 96 8.97 11.85 3.51
CA TYR A 96 8.36 12.76 4.47
C TYR A 96 8.86 12.53 5.90
N THR A 97 8.99 11.28 6.33
CA THR A 97 9.56 10.94 7.64
C THR A 97 11.03 11.35 7.74
N LEU A 98 11.83 11.10 6.71
CA LEU A 98 13.24 11.51 6.68
C LEU A 98 13.41 13.03 6.71
N LEU A 99 12.56 13.79 6.01
CA LEU A 99 12.58 15.26 6.03
C LEU A 99 12.27 15.79 7.43
N ILE A 100 11.23 15.27 8.09
CA ILE A 100 10.91 15.63 9.48
C ILE A 100 12.09 15.31 10.40
N GLY A 101 12.66 14.10 10.27
CA GLY A 101 13.82 13.67 11.06
C GLY A 101 15.04 14.56 10.85
N LEU A 102 15.36 14.91 9.59
CA LEU A 102 16.49 15.77 9.25
C LEU A 102 16.33 17.19 9.81
N ILE A 103 15.11 17.73 9.76
CA ILE A 103 14.79 19.03 10.37
C ILE A 103 14.97 18.97 11.89
N CYS A 104 14.57 17.86 12.53
CA CYS A 104 14.69 17.69 13.99
C CYS A 104 16.13 17.42 14.45
N LEU A 105 16.98 16.84 13.61
CA LEU A 105 18.33 16.39 13.96
C LEU A 105 19.22 17.47 14.60
N PRO A 106 19.40 18.67 14.03
CA PRO A 106 20.24 19.70 14.66
C PRO A 106 19.71 20.12 16.03
N PHE A 107 18.39 20.24 16.19
CA PHE A 107 17.80 20.60 17.47
C PHE A 107 17.92 19.49 18.51
N ALA A 108 17.83 18.23 18.08
CA ALA A 108 18.04 17.09 18.97
C ALA A 108 19.49 17.02 19.48
N LEU A 109 20.47 17.38 18.65
CA LEU A 109 21.87 17.48 19.07
C LEU A 109 22.08 18.60 20.10
N ILE A 110 21.53 19.79 19.85
CA ILE A 110 21.63 20.91 20.80
C ILE A 110 20.93 20.55 22.11
N PHE A 111 19.74 19.96 22.05
CA PHE A 111 19.01 19.46 23.22
C PHE A 111 19.84 18.47 24.04
N ALA A 112 20.53 17.53 23.40
CA ALA A 112 21.36 16.55 24.10
C ALA A 112 22.51 17.20 24.87
N LEU A 113 23.15 18.24 24.31
CA LEU A 113 24.20 19.01 24.98
C LEU A 113 23.65 19.82 26.17
N ASP A 114 22.51 20.49 25.98
CA ASP A 114 21.84 21.24 27.03
C ASP A 114 21.36 20.33 28.16
N PHE A 115 20.89 19.12 27.83
CA PHE A 115 20.44 18.13 28.80
C PHE A 115 21.58 17.66 29.70
N ILE A 116 22.78 17.41 29.16
CA ILE A 116 23.96 17.04 29.97
C ILE A 116 24.30 18.17 30.97
N THR A 117 24.28 19.42 30.50
CA THR A 117 24.56 20.59 31.33
C THR A 117 23.50 20.75 32.45
N LEU A 118 22.24 20.48 32.13
CA LEU A 118 21.15 20.48 33.09
C LEU A 118 21.35 19.42 34.19
N VAL A 119 21.66 18.18 33.80
CA VAL A 119 21.92 17.07 34.75
C VAL A 119 23.07 17.41 35.69
N GLN A 120 24.18 17.92 35.15
CA GLN A 120 25.34 18.33 35.97
C GLN A 120 24.99 19.45 36.97
N THR A 121 24.15 20.40 36.57
CA THR A 121 23.74 21.51 37.44
C THR A 121 22.86 21.01 38.60
N VAL A 122 21.98 20.05 38.33
CA VAL A 122 21.14 19.40 39.34
C VAL A 122 21.99 18.59 40.32
N ASP A 123 22.95 17.80 39.80
CA ASP A 123 23.83 16.95 40.62
C ASP A 123 24.78 17.77 41.52
N ALA A 124 25.21 18.95 41.06
CA ALA A 124 26.07 19.84 41.83
C ALA A 124 25.37 20.48 43.05
N GLY A 125 24.06 20.26 43.26
CA GLY A 125 23.30 20.82 44.39
C GLY A 125 23.13 22.34 44.35
N ASN A 126 23.67 23.00 43.31
CA ASN A 126 23.54 24.42 43.05
C ASN A 126 22.19 24.68 42.41
N GLY A 127 21.10 24.63 43.20
CA GLY A 127 19.71 24.82 42.76
C GLY A 127 19.37 26.21 42.17
N TYR A 128 20.36 26.97 41.71
CA TYR A 128 20.18 28.25 41.02
C TYR A 128 19.81 27.99 39.55
N PHE A 129 18.53 27.73 39.30
CA PHE A 129 18.00 27.73 37.95
C PHE A 129 17.95 29.16 37.40
N SER A 130 18.84 29.47 36.45
CA SER A 130 18.78 30.72 35.71
C SER A 130 17.56 30.74 34.78
N PHE A 131 16.95 31.91 34.59
CA PHE A 131 15.84 32.12 33.65
C PHE A 131 16.19 31.66 32.22
N SER A 132 17.45 31.81 31.81
CA SER A 132 17.96 31.32 30.53
C SER A 132 17.86 29.80 30.37
N THR A 133 18.08 29.04 31.44
CA THR A 133 17.97 27.57 31.43
C THR A 133 16.52 27.12 31.28
N ILE A 134 15.58 27.84 31.91
CA ILE A 134 14.14 27.53 31.84
C ILE A 134 13.59 27.81 30.43
N GLN A 135 14.02 28.89 29.77
CA GLN A 135 13.58 29.23 28.41
C GLN A 135 14.05 28.23 27.35
N ASN A 136 15.26 27.66 27.48
CA ASN A 136 15.74 26.65 26.53
C ASN A 136 14.91 25.36 26.63
N ILE A 137 14.58 24.91 27.85
CA ILE A 137 13.77 23.69 28.07
C ILE A 137 12.37 23.81 27.45
N SER A 138 11.70 24.96 27.62
CA SER A 138 10.35 25.16 27.07
C SER A 138 10.32 25.14 25.54
N GLY A 139 11.37 25.64 24.89
CA GLY A 139 11.53 25.55 23.43
C GLY A 139 11.65 24.11 22.92
N TYR A 140 12.42 23.26 23.60
CA TYR A 140 12.57 21.85 23.20
C TYR A 140 11.28 21.06 23.38
N VAL A 141 10.54 21.28 24.47
CA VAL A 141 9.25 20.63 24.70
C VAL A 141 8.27 20.98 23.58
N LEU A 142 8.21 22.25 23.18
CA LEU A 142 7.35 22.69 22.08
C LEU A 142 7.78 22.05 20.75
N LEU A 143 9.07 22.05 20.44
CA LEU A 143 9.59 21.48 19.20
C LEU A 143 9.31 19.97 19.08
N PHE A 144 9.66 19.18 20.09
CA PHE A 144 9.40 17.74 20.09
C PHE A 144 7.89 17.45 20.11
N GLY A 145 7.10 18.26 20.81
CA GLY A 145 5.64 18.18 20.78
C GLY A 145 5.07 18.34 19.37
N ILE A 146 5.52 19.36 18.63
CA ILE A 146 5.11 19.57 17.24
C ILE A 146 5.56 18.41 16.35
N ALA A 147 6.81 17.94 16.49
CA ALA A 147 7.32 16.81 15.72
C ALA A 147 6.50 15.53 15.95
N ILE A 148 6.16 15.22 17.22
CA ILE A 148 5.32 14.08 17.58
C ILE A 148 3.92 14.20 16.95
N ILE A 149 3.30 15.39 17.04
CA ILE A 149 1.98 15.63 16.44
C ILE A 149 2.02 15.41 14.92
N LEU A 150 3.06 15.90 14.23
CA LEU A 150 3.23 15.69 12.79
C LEU A 150 3.42 14.22 12.43
N LEU A 151 4.22 13.49 13.21
CA LEU A 151 4.45 12.06 12.98
C LEU A 151 3.17 11.24 13.22
N ILE A 152 2.40 11.55 14.25
CA ILE A 152 1.09 10.92 14.49
C ILE A 152 0.13 11.24 13.34
N GLY A 153 0.09 12.49 12.88
CA GLY A 153 -0.73 12.89 11.73
C GLY A 153 -0.36 12.11 10.47
N LEU A 154 0.93 11.98 10.18
CA LEU A 154 1.43 11.21 9.03
C LEU A 154 1.09 9.72 9.16
N PHE A 155 1.20 9.14 10.36
CA PHE A 155 0.82 7.76 10.64
C PHE A 155 -0.68 7.51 10.39
N VAL A 156 -1.56 8.37 10.92
CA VAL A 156 -3.00 8.25 10.72
C VAL A 156 -3.35 8.42 9.24
N PHE A 157 -2.73 9.39 8.56
CA PHE A 157 -2.90 9.60 7.13
C PHE A 157 -2.48 8.38 6.30
N GLU A 158 -1.32 7.80 6.61
CA GLU A 158 -0.84 6.59 5.94
C GLU A 158 -1.82 5.43 6.09
N LEU A 159 -2.27 5.18 7.32
CA LEU A 159 -3.22 4.10 7.61
C LEU A 159 -4.53 4.31 6.84
N TYR A 160 -5.08 5.53 6.87
CA TYR A 160 -6.27 5.90 6.11
C TYR A 160 -6.10 5.64 4.61
N ALA A 161 -4.98 6.08 4.03
CA ALA A 161 -4.74 5.95 2.61
C ALA A 161 -4.55 4.49 2.18
N VAL A 162 -3.82 3.69 2.97
CA VAL A 162 -3.61 2.25 2.71
C VAL A 162 -4.92 1.47 2.76
N ILE A 163 -5.76 1.72 3.77
CA ILE A 163 -7.06 1.06 3.89
C ILE A 163 -7.96 1.43 2.70
N ASN A 164 -8.02 2.71 2.33
CA ASN A 164 -8.79 3.13 1.16
C ASN A 164 -8.29 2.49 -0.13
N ALA A 165 -6.97 2.45 -0.35
CA ALA A 165 -6.39 1.81 -1.52
C ALA A 165 -6.76 0.33 -1.61
N ALA A 166 -6.71 -0.39 -0.49
CA ALA A 166 -7.13 -1.79 -0.42
C ALA A 166 -8.62 -1.97 -0.73
N ILE A 167 -9.48 -1.09 -0.22
CA ILE A 167 -10.93 -1.11 -0.51
C ILE A 167 -11.20 -0.89 -2.00
N HIS A 168 -10.53 0.07 -2.64
CA HIS A 168 -10.70 0.34 -4.07
C HIS A 168 -10.16 -0.80 -4.93
N ALA A 169 -9.01 -1.37 -4.56
CA ALA A 169 -8.46 -2.54 -5.23
C ALA A 169 -9.42 -3.74 -5.20
N ASN A 170 -10.09 -3.96 -4.06
CA ASN A 170 -11.09 -5.03 -3.92
C ASN A 170 -12.35 -4.78 -4.79
N ARG A 171 -12.69 -3.50 -5.05
CA ARG A 171 -13.77 -3.11 -5.96
C ARG A 171 -13.38 -3.23 -7.45
N GLY A 172 -12.11 -3.46 -7.76
CA GLY A 172 -11.60 -3.43 -9.14
C GLY A 172 -11.33 -2.02 -9.65
N GLU A 173 -11.19 -1.04 -8.75
CA GLU A 173 -10.95 0.35 -9.09
C GLU A 173 -9.48 0.72 -8.86
N LEU A 174 -8.88 1.44 -9.82
CA LEU A 174 -7.55 2.00 -9.63
C LEU A 174 -7.60 3.11 -8.59
N TYR A 175 -6.64 3.09 -7.66
CA TYR A 175 -6.53 4.09 -6.60
C TYR A 175 -5.23 4.88 -6.75
N GLN A 176 -5.34 6.20 -6.63
CA GLN A 176 -4.18 7.09 -6.58
C GLN A 176 -4.06 7.65 -5.18
N TYR A 177 -2.90 7.42 -4.57
CA TYR A 177 -2.59 7.92 -3.24
C TYR A 177 -2.46 9.45 -3.25
N PRO A 178 -3.14 10.16 -2.32
CA PRO A 178 -2.87 11.58 -2.11
C PRO A 178 -1.44 11.77 -1.60
N LEU A 179 -0.80 12.89 -1.98
CA LEU A 179 0.59 13.22 -1.61
C LEU A 179 1.62 12.14 -2.03
N CYS A 180 1.33 11.41 -3.10
CA CYS A 180 2.24 10.40 -3.64
C CYS A 180 3.20 11.03 -4.66
N ILE A 181 4.51 10.80 -4.47
CA ILE A 181 5.57 11.16 -5.40
C ILE A 181 5.78 9.97 -6.36
N PRO A 182 5.65 10.14 -7.68
CA PRO A 182 5.76 9.04 -8.64
C PRO A 182 7.23 8.69 -8.94
N PHE A 183 7.85 7.86 -8.10
CA PHE A 183 9.20 7.35 -8.33
C PHE A 183 9.24 6.33 -9.49
N ILE A 184 8.22 5.48 -9.57
CA ILE A 184 7.98 4.52 -10.63
C ILE A 184 6.82 5.05 -11.48
N LYS A 185 7.02 5.15 -12.80
CA LYS A 185 5.99 5.65 -13.72
C LYS A 185 4.74 4.77 -13.66
N THR A 186 3.59 5.37 -13.36
CA THR A 186 2.27 4.76 -13.40
C THR A 186 1.52 5.21 -14.65
N THR A 187 0.65 4.36 -15.18
CA THR A 187 -0.32 4.78 -16.20
C THR A 187 -1.51 5.40 -15.47
N SER A 188 -1.51 6.73 -15.37
CA SER A 188 -2.64 7.43 -14.75
C SER A 188 -3.95 7.04 -15.44
N PRO A 189 -4.99 6.62 -14.71
CA PRO A 189 -6.31 6.55 -15.30
C PRO A 189 -6.64 7.95 -15.80
N LYS A 190 -6.95 8.08 -17.10
CA LYS A 190 -7.49 9.33 -17.64
C LYS A 190 -8.60 9.74 -16.70
N LYS A 191 -8.43 10.87 -16.02
CA LYS A 191 -9.47 11.50 -15.23
C LYS A 191 -10.64 11.68 -16.21
N SER A 192 -11.63 10.80 -16.16
CA SER A 192 -12.83 10.96 -16.96
C SER A 192 -13.47 12.21 -16.41
N LEU A 193 -13.28 13.30 -17.15
CA LEU A 193 -14.05 14.52 -16.99
C LEU A 193 -15.51 14.09 -17.14
N LYS A 194 -16.19 13.94 -16.01
CA LYS A 194 -17.64 13.99 -15.95
C LYS A 194 -18.06 15.44 -16.12
#